data_AF-A0A7X3D2K5-F1
#
_entry.id   AF-A0A7X3D2K5-F1
#
_cell.length_a   1.000
_cell.length_b   1.000
_cell.length_c   1.000
_cell.angle_alpha   90.00
_cell.angle_beta   90.00
_cell.angle_gamma   90.00
#
_symmetry.space_group_name_H-M   'P 1'
#
loop_
_entity.id
_entity.type
_entity.pdbx_description
1 polymer ?
#
loop_
_entity_poly.entity_id
_entity_poly.type
_entity_poly.pdbx_seq_one_letter_code
_entity_poly.pdbx_strand_id
1 'polypeptide(L)'
;MNLPKILSIYTLILLLSTIISCSEDNSTTDPPVPKEQTENPVTDEENESTTEEPKEKASEEEEVEESLEEEEEEEEEETTNNFGTIELSGDETSDVGTELVVGHIAVGRADLTGTEKSVILTDENTEITEEGPEPKNLDKGFVLIGGDDLNTDGTTSAEKDISMVIFIDGEEYRFGCAVPNSGNFIDCGADYNIDFDKKEIVFKETTVVNTDTEVTLTMNGTITWE
;
A
#
# COMPACT_ATOMS: atom_id res chain seq x y z
N MET A 1 5.88 -22.87 -10.37
CA MET A 1 5.62 -21.63 -11.14
C MET A 1 5.05 -20.61 -10.16
N ASN A 2 5.91 -19.73 -9.66
CA ASN A 2 5.54 -18.64 -8.76
C ASN A 2 5.08 -17.46 -9.61
N LEU A 3 3.82 -17.05 -9.43
CA LEU A 3 3.29 -15.80 -9.96
C LEU A 3 3.79 -14.66 -9.04
N PRO A 4 4.30 -13.52 -9.55
CA PRO A 4 4.81 -12.47 -8.69
C PRO A 4 3.65 -11.72 -8.01
N LYS A 5 3.76 -11.55 -6.68
CA LYS A 5 2.86 -10.80 -5.79
C LYS A 5 2.93 -9.26 -6.00
N ILE A 6 2.97 -8.78 -7.23
CA ILE A 6 3.09 -7.33 -7.54
C ILE A 6 1.69 -6.69 -7.75
N LEU A 7 0.62 -7.48 -7.74
CA LEU A 7 -0.72 -6.98 -8.03
C LEU A 7 -1.40 -6.19 -6.90
N SER A 8 -0.80 -6.08 -5.70
CA SER A 8 -1.53 -5.59 -4.52
C SER A 8 -1.60 -4.06 -4.37
N ILE A 9 -0.60 -3.33 -4.88
CA ILE A 9 -0.52 -1.85 -4.73
C ILE A 9 -1.54 -1.12 -5.61
N TYR A 10 -1.77 -1.59 -6.84
CA TYR A 10 -2.78 -1.01 -7.75
C TYR A 10 -4.21 -1.08 -7.20
N THR A 11 -4.48 -2.04 -6.30
CA THR A 11 -5.81 -2.22 -5.72
C THR A 11 -6.14 -1.13 -4.69
N LEU A 12 -5.13 -0.54 -4.03
CA LEU A 12 -5.31 0.60 -3.12
C LEU A 12 -5.68 1.88 -3.89
N ILE A 13 -5.04 2.09 -5.05
CA ILE A 13 -5.33 3.22 -5.96
C ILE A 13 -6.73 3.09 -6.59
N LEU A 14 -7.18 1.86 -6.89
CA LEU A 14 -8.51 1.61 -7.46
C LEU A 14 -9.68 1.83 -6.48
N LEU A 15 -9.43 1.76 -5.16
CA LEU A 15 -10.45 1.98 -4.14
C LEU A 15 -10.88 3.46 -4.02
N LEU A 16 -10.03 4.41 -4.41
CA LEU A 16 -10.39 5.81 -4.57
C LEU A 16 -11.30 6.09 -5.79
N SER A 17 -11.35 5.17 -6.76
CA SER A 17 -12.07 5.39 -8.03
C SER A 17 -13.54 4.94 -8.03
N THR A 18 -13.99 4.16 -7.04
CA THR A 18 -15.33 3.52 -7.08
C THR A 18 -16.45 4.32 -6.41
N ILE A 19 -16.17 5.51 -5.86
CA ILE A 19 -17.20 6.39 -5.28
C ILE A 19 -17.92 7.28 -6.31
N ILE A 20 -17.52 7.22 -7.59
CA ILE A 20 -18.17 7.98 -8.68
C ILE A 20 -19.05 7.04 -9.52
N SER A 21 -20.24 6.70 -9.02
CA SER A 21 -21.48 6.56 -9.80
C SER A 21 -22.50 5.73 -9.04
N CYS A 22 -23.54 6.39 -8.53
CA CYS A 22 -24.92 5.88 -8.53
C CYS A 22 -25.86 7.05 -8.22
N SER A 23 -26.11 7.92 -9.21
CA SER A 23 -27.39 8.63 -9.25
C SER A 23 -28.44 7.64 -9.71
N GLU A 24 -29.26 7.16 -8.77
CA GLU A 24 -30.47 6.42 -9.06
C GLU A 24 -31.46 7.34 -9.78
N ASP A 25 -31.67 7.12 -11.08
CA ASP A 25 -32.88 7.57 -11.76
C ASP A 25 -33.75 6.36 -12.14
N ASN A 26 -34.87 6.29 -11.44
CA ASN A 26 -35.95 5.35 -11.55
C ASN A 26 -36.70 5.52 -12.88
N SER A 27 -36.76 4.48 -13.71
CA SER A 27 -37.81 4.32 -14.72
C SER A 27 -38.10 2.85 -15.02
N THR A 28 -39.26 2.43 -14.53
CA THR A 28 -39.96 1.16 -14.80
C THR A 28 -40.33 0.99 -16.28
N THR A 29 -40.10 -0.19 -16.87
CA THR A 29 -41.12 -0.98 -17.62
C THR A 29 -40.59 -2.36 -18.09
N ASP A 30 -41.51 -3.32 -18.16
CA ASP A 30 -41.43 -4.80 -18.21
C ASP A 30 -40.57 -5.54 -19.28
N PRO A 31 -40.26 -6.85 -19.06
CA PRO A 31 -39.49 -7.72 -19.95
C PRO A 31 -40.34 -8.54 -20.94
N PRO A 32 -39.74 -9.13 -22.00
CA PRO A 32 -39.98 -10.58 -22.20
C PRO A 32 -38.83 -11.42 -22.84
N VAL A 33 -38.65 -12.61 -22.24
CA VAL A 33 -38.53 -13.99 -22.83
C VAL A 33 -37.29 -14.41 -23.67
N PRO A 34 -36.73 -15.64 -23.44
CA PRO A 34 -35.45 -16.11 -23.98
C PRO A 34 -35.58 -16.99 -25.25
N LYS A 35 -34.46 -17.19 -25.96
CA LYS A 35 -34.30 -18.25 -26.98
C LYS A 35 -32.95 -18.95 -26.93
N GLU A 36 -33.03 -20.25 -27.22
CA GLU A 36 -32.08 -21.36 -27.14
C GLU A 36 -30.84 -21.32 -28.06
N GLN A 37 -29.80 -22.02 -27.59
CA GLN A 37 -28.88 -22.98 -28.23
C GLN A 37 -28.22 -22.67 -29.59
N THR A 38 -26.94 -23.02 -29.74
CA THR A 38 -26.48 -24.24 -30.46
C THR A 38 -24.94 -24.27 -30.66
N GLU A 39 -24.34 -25.36 -30.16
CA GLU A 39 -23.18 -26.17 -30.62
C GLU A 39 -21.75 -25.61 -30.87
N ASN A 40 -20.77 -26.32 -30.26
CA ASN A 40 -19.36 -26.49 -30.66
C ASN A 40 -19.25 -27.36 -31.94
N PRO A 41 -18.10 -27.41 -32.67
CA PRO A 41 -17.00 -28.36 -32.35
C PRO A 41 -15.57 -27.80 -32.62
N VAL A 42 -14.57 -28.11 -31.78
CA VAL A 42 -13.50 -29.14 -31.93
C VAL A 42 -12.67 -29.05 -33.23
N THR A 43 -11.36 -28.85 -33.09
CA THR A 43 -10.33 -29.72 -33.69
C THR A 43 -8.96 -29.52 -33.02
N ASP A 44 -8.38 -30.67 -32.68
CA ASP A 44 -7.02 -30.94 -32.20
C ASP A 44 -5.94 -30.54 -33.23
N GLU A 45 -4.70 -30.33 -32.80
CA GLU A 45 -3.59 -31.21 -33.18
C GLU A 45 -2.28 -30.90 -32.44
N GLU A 46 -1.64 -32.00 -32.07
CA GLU A 46 -0.34 -32.17 -31.45
C GLU A 46 0.80 -31.67 -32.35
N ASN A 47 1.95 -31.28 -31.78
CA ASN A 47 3.19 -31.98 -32.15
C ASN A 47 4.33 -31.76 -31.15
N GLU A 48 4.92 -32.90 -30.81
CA GLU A 48 6.12 -33.16 -30.03
C GLU A 48 7.38 -33.04 -30.92
N SER A 49 8.56 -32.86 -30.31
CA SER A 49 9.89 -33.37 -30.77
C SER A 49 11.00 -32.49 -30.16
N THR A 50 11.75 -32.91 -29.13
CA THR A 50 13.01 -33.72 -29.14
C THR A 50 14.15 -33.10 -29.97
N THR A 51 15.45 -33.06 -29.64
CA THR A 51 16.36 -33.42 -28.52
C THR A 51 17.75 -32.86 -28.92
N GLU A 52 18.75 -32.93 -28.03
CA GLU A 52 20.21 -33.10 -28.27
C GLU A 52 21.14 -31.92 -27.88
N GLU A 53 21.80 -32.06 -26.73
CA GLU A 53 23.21 -31.66 -26.49
C GLU A 53 24.16 -32.62 -27.29
N PRO A 54 25.52 -32.65 -27.14
CA PRO A 54 26.52 -31.76 -26.51
C PRO A 54 27.77 -31.52 -27.40
N LYS A 55 28.73 -30.66 -26.97
CA LYS A 55 30.18 -31.04 -26.93
C LYS A 55 31.11 -29.99 -26.30
N GLU A 56 32.03 -30.54 -25.51
CA GLU A 56 33.24 -29.96 -24.89
C GLU A 56 34.17 -29.18 -25.82
N LYS A 57 34.91 -28.21 -25.25
CA LYS A 57 36.39 -28.26 -25.24
C LYS A 57 37.03 -27.31 -24.23
N ALA A 58 38.09 -27.82 -23.60
CA ALA A 58 38.97 -27.19 -22.62
C ALA A 58 40.14 -26.38 -23.24
N SER A 59 40.70 -25.43 -22.47
CA SER A 59 42.11 -24.99 -22.39
C SER A 59 42.17 -23.74 -21.48
N GLU A 60 42.74 -23.82 -20.27
CA GLU A 60 44.14 -23.55 -19.90
C GLU A 60 44.42 -22.09 -19.46
N GLU A 61 45.04 -21.99 -18.28
CA GLU A 61 45.95 -20.94 -17.78
C GLU A 61 45.37 -19.55 -17.44
N GLU A 62 45.45 -19.14 -16.16
CA GLU A 62 46.53 -18.30 -15.63
C GLU A 62 46.28 -18.05 -14.12
N GLU A 63 47.18 -18.52 -13.25
CA GLU A 63 47.21 -18.12 -11.84
C GLU A 63 47.90 -16.75 -11.74
N VAL A 64 47.11 -15.71 -11.45
CA VAL A 64 47.62 -14.41 -11.03
C VAL A 64 47.37 -14.30 -9.53
N GLU A 65 48.45 -14.46 -8.75
CA GLU A 65 48.47 -14.02 -7.35
C GLU A 65 48.41 -12.50 -7.33
N GLU A 66 47.21 -11.96 -7.10
CA GLU A 66 47.04 -10.55 -6.76
C GLU A 66 46.85 -10.43 -5.25
N SER A 67 47.76 -9.69 -4.64
CA SER A 67 47.79 -9.31 -3.24
C SER A 67 46.49 -8.61 -2.84
N LEU A 68 45.77 -9.21 -1.90
CA LEU A 68 44.65 -8.58 -1.20
C LEU A 68 45.22 -7.46 -0.32
N GLU A 69 45.13 -6.22 -0.81
CA GLU A 69 45.14 -5.04 0.06
C GLU A 69 43.74 -4.94 0.66
N GLU A 70 43.66 -5.00 1.99
CA GLU A 70 42.43 -4.81 2.76
C GLU A 70 41.94 -3.38 2.52
N GLU A 71 40.94 -3.21 1.67
CA GLU A 71 40.13 -2.00 1.64
C GLU A 71 39.32 -2.01 2.93
N GLU A 72 39.63 -1.06 3.83
CA GLU A 72 38.75 -0.73 4.94
C GLU A 72 37.43 -0.23 4.32
N GLU A 73 36.42 -1.10 4.26
CA GLU A 73 35.04 -0.69 4.01
C GLU A 73 34.69 0.30 5.13
N GLU A 74 34.63 1.59 4.79
CA GLU A 74 33.98 2.58 5.62
C GLU A 74 32.54 2.10 5.80
N GLU A 75 32.22 1.56 6.98
CA GLU A 75 30.84 1.33 7.40
C GLU A 75 30.13 2.68 7.29
N GLU A 76 29.35 2.87 6.23
CA GLU A 76 28.35 3.92 6.17
C GLU A 76 27.44 3.69 7.38
N GLU A 77 27.55 4.54 8.40
CA GLU A 77 26.59 4.56 9.50
C GLU A 77 25.22 4.82 8.86
N GLU A 78 24.41 3.77 8.72
CA GLU A 78 23.02 3.90 8.30
C GLU A 78 22.31 4.75 9.34
N THR A 79 22.15 6.03 9.04
CA THR A 79 21.35 6.93 9.85
C THR A 79 19.90 6.50 9.68
N THR A 80 19.40 5.71 10.63
CA THR A 80 17.97 5.39 10.71
C THR A 80 17.21 6.68 10.93
N ASN A 81 16.59 7.22 9.87
CA ASN A 81 15.73 8.38 9.96
C ASN A 81 14.47 7.98 10.72
N ASN A 82 14.27 8.48 11.93
CA ASN A 82 13.05 8.24 12.71
C ASN A 82 12.29 9.56 12.82
N PHE A 83 11.14 9.64 12.16
CA PHE A 83 10.27 10.81 12.14
C PHE A 83 9.24 10.83 13.28
N GLY A 84 9.16 9.75 14.05
CA GLY A 84 8.28 9.58 15.19
C GLY A 84 7.67 8.18 15.26
N THR A 85 6.89 7.96 16.32
CA THR A 85 6.17 6.70 16.57
C THR A 85 4.68 6.95 16.70
N ILE A 86 3.88 6.06 16.12
CA ILE A 86 2.43 5.99 16.30
C ILE A 86 2.16 4.76 17.18
N GLU A 87 1.61 4.98 18.37
CA GLU A 87 1.14 3.93 19.26
C GLU A 87 -0.20 3.39 18.76
N LEU A 88 -0.32 2.06 18.75
CA LEU A 88 -1.54 1.34 18.40
C LEU A 88 -2.14 0.69 19.65
N SER A 89 -3.47 0.76 19.76
CA SER A 89 -4.23 0.04 20.79
C SER A 89 -5.55 -0.48 20.21
N GLY A 90 -6.09 -1.54 20.81
CA GLY A 90 -7.30 -2.22 20.32
C GLY A 90 -7.12 -3.73 20.24
N ASP A 91 -8.21 -4.43 19.95
CA ASP A 91 -8.26 -5.90 20.00
C ASP A 91 -7.33 -6.56 18.98
N GLU A 92 -7.06 -5.91 17.85
CA GLU A 92 -6.24 -6.45 16.75
C GLU A 92 -4.73 -6.19 16.92
N THR A 93 -4.32 -5.47 17.96
CA THR A 93 -2.89 -5.24 18.24
C THR A 93 -2.12 -6.51 18.60
N SER A 94 -2.82 -7.61 18.94
CA SER A 94 -2.18 -8.92 19.06
C SER A 94 -1.66 -9.46 17.74
N ASP A 95 -2.24 -9.04 16.62
CA ASP A 95 -1.93 -9.53 15.28
C ASP A 95 -1.00 -8.56 14.55
N VAL A 96 -1.25 -7.24 14.64
CA VAL A 96 -0.48 -6.21 13.91
C VAL A 96 0.60 -5.51 14.74
N GLY A 97 0.67 -5.78 16.05
CA GLY A 97 1.56 -5.10 16.97
C GLY A 97 1.00 -3.81 17.57
N THR A 98 1.82 -3.14 18.38
CA THR A 98 1.41 -1.99 19.22
C THR A 98 2.04 -0.66 18.81
N GLU A 99 2.89 -0.64 17.79
CA GLU A 99 3.61 0.56 17.39
C GLU A 99 3.95 0.55 15.90
N LEU A 100 3.90 1.72 15.27
CA LEU A 100 4.42 1.99 13.93
C LEU A 100 5.51 3.05 14.05
N VAL A 101 6.75 2.69 13.70
CA VAL A 101 7.89 3.61 13.71
C VAL A 101 8.08 4.16 12.29
N VAL A 102 7.97 5.48 12.14
CA VAL A 102 8.03 6.12 10.83
C VAL A 102 9.47 6.33 10.39
N GLY A 103 9.85 5.64 9.33
CA GLY A 103 11.18 5.67 8.70
C GLY A 103 11.29 6.64 7.52
N HIS A 104 10.22 6.79 6.74
CA HIS A 104 10.18 7.73 5.61
C HIS A 104 8.88 8.52 5.58
N ILE A 105 8.95 9.71 4.97
CA ILE A 105 7.81 10.60 4.76
C ILE A 105 7.86 11.21 3.37
N ALA A 106 6.71 11.25 2.69
CA ALA A 106 6.51 12.04 1.49
C ALA A 106 5.24 12.88 1.61
N VAL A 107 5.28 14.13 1.15
CA VAL A 107 4.18 15.09 1.30
C VAL A 107 3.77 15.61 -0.08
N GLY A 108 2.47 15.70 -0.31
CA GLY A 108 1.90 16.29 -1.53
C GLY A 108 2.16 15.52 -2.81
N ARG A 109 2.27 14.19 -2.73
CA ARG A 109 2.41 13.28 -3.87
C ARG A 109 1.10 13.08 -4.61
N ALA A 110 0.60 14.15 -5.24
CA ALA A 110 -0.65 14.14 -6.00
C ALA A 110 -0.65 13.11 -7.15
N ASP A 111 0.54 12.80 -7.67
CA ASP A 111 0.77 11.74 -8.64
C ASP A 111 0.44 10.34 -8.11
N LEU A 112 0.54 10.11 -6.79
CA LEU A 112 0.22 8.83 -6.15
C LEU A 112 -1.16 8.84 -5.47
N THR A 113 -1.52 9.94 -4.83
CA THR A 113 -2.72 10.03 -3.96
C THR A 113 -3.89 10.76 -4.61
N GLY A 114 -3.66 11.43 -5.75
CA GLY A 114 -4.66 12.28 -6.39
C GLY A 114 -4.80 13.68 -5.78
N THR A 115 -4.06 14.01 -4.71
CA THR A 115 -4.11 15.32 -4.04
C THR A 115 -2.75 15.81 -3.54
N GLU A 116 -2.50 17.12 -3.67
CA GLU A 116 -1.32 17.78 -3.07
C GLU A 116 -1.44 17.93 -1.55
N LYS A 117 -2.64 17.68 -0.99
CA LYS A 117 -2.93 17.72 0.44
C LYS A 117 -2.90 16.31 1.02
N SER A 118 -1.75 15.66 0.93
CA SER A 118 -1.55 14.31 1.45
C SER A 118 -0.20 14.13 2.10
N VAL A 119 -0.11 13.16 3.01
CA VAL A 119 1.12 12.69 3.63
C VAL A 119 1.17 11.16 3.53
N ILE A 120 2.30 10.63 3.07
CA ILE A 120 2.62 9.20 3.01
C ILE A 120 3.67 8.93 4.07
N LEU A 121 3.40 8.00 4.98
CA LEU A 121 4.30 7.54 6.04
C LEU A 121 4.58 6.05 5.85
N THR A 122 5.83 5.65 6.00
CA THR A 122 6.25 4.25 5.88
C THR A 122 7.30 3.90 6.92
N ASP A 123 7.52 2.60 7.16
CA ASP A 123 8.61 2.12 8.01
C ASP A 123 9.98 2.24 7.31
N GLU A 124 11.07 2.02 8.05
CA GLU A 124 12.45 2.16 7.54
C GLU A 124 12.77 1.27 6.32
N ASN A 125 12.11 0.11 6.19
CA ASN A 125 12.34 -0.86 5.12
C ASN A 125 11.42 -0.66 3.91
N THR A 126 10.59 0.38 3.93
CA THR A 126 9.64 0.71 2.87
C THR A 126 9.95 2.10 2.34
N GLU A 127 10.88 2.17 1.40
CA GLU A 127 11.28 3.44 0.77
C GLU A 127 10.14 4.01 -0.09
N ILE A 128 10.02 5.33 -0.17
CA ILE A 128 9.03 5.99 -1.04
C ILE A 128 9.74 6.51 -2.29
N THR A 129 9.59 5.80 -3.40
CA THR A 129 10.23 6.13 -4.69
C THR A 129 9.34 7.04 -5.54
N GLU A 130 9.77 7.35 -6.77
CA GLU A 130 8.94 8.04 -7.76
C GLU A 130 7.68 7.24 -8.10
N GLU A 131 7.72 5.91 -8.04
CA GLU A 131 6.55 5.06 -8.34
C GLU A 131 5.68 4.79 -7.10
N GLY A 132 6.18 5.11 -5.90
CA GLY A 132 5.47 5.00 -4.63
C GLY A 132 6.20 4.18 -3.57
N PRO A 133 5.52 3.79 -2.48
CA PRO A 133 6.09 2.93 -1.46
C PRO A 133 6.53 1.57 -2.01
N GLU A 134 7.77 1.18 -1.74
CA GLU A 134 8.37 -0.09 -2.13
C GLU A 134 8.80 -0.89 -0.90
N PRO A 135 7.90 -1.73 -0.33
CA PRO A 135 8.24 -2.56 0.82
C PRO A 135 9.29 -3.62 0.43
N LYS A 136 10.49 -3.52 1.02
CA LYS A 136 11.56 -4.52 0.84
C LYS A 136 11.38 -5.73 1.76
N ASN A 137 10.64 -5.53 2.86
CA ASN A 137 10.31 -6.56 3.85
C ASN A 137 8.79 -6.59 4.07
N LEU A 138 8.17 -7.76 3.89
CA LEU A 138 6.74 -7.97 4.12
C LEU A 138 6.45 -8.71 5.43
N ASP A 139 7.48 -9.09 6.20
CA ASP A 139 7.31 -9.76 7.48
C ASP A 139 6.88 -8.76 8.56
N LYS A 140 7.33 -7.50 8.45
CA LYS A 140 6.93 -6.40 9.30
C LYS A 140 7.17 -5.07 8.59
N GLY A 141 6.10 -4.38 8.23
CA GLY A 141 6.17 -3.05 7.61
C GLY A 141 4.81 -2.38 7.55
N PHE A 142 4.76 -1.12 7.10
CA PHE A 142 3.49 -0.45 6.87
C PHE A 142 3.58 0.67 5.81
N VAL A 143 2.43 0.99 5.25
CA VAL A 143 2.20 2.19 4.45
C VAL A 143 0.94 2.86 4.99
N LEU A 144 1.04 4.12 5.38
CA LEU A 144 -0.06 4.94 5.86
C LEU A 144 -0.15 6.20 5.00
N ILE A 145 -1.34 6.47 4.46
CA ILE A 145 -1.64 7.67 3.70
C ILE A 145 -2.71 8.45 4.48
N GLY A 146 -2.40 9.71 4.81
CA GLY A 146 -3.36 10.66 5.35
C GLY A 146 -3.71 11.70 4.28
N GLY A 147 -5.00 11.82 3.94
CA GLY A 147 -5.53 12.82 3.04
C GLY A 147 -6.21 13.96 3.80
N ASP A 148 -6.08 15.18 3.27
CA ASP A 148 -6.78 16.38 3.74
C ASP A 148 -7.38 17.14 2.55
N ASP A 149 -8.37 17.98 2.84
CA ASP A 149 -9.10 18.78 1.85
C ASP A 149 -9.62 17.95 0.64
N LEU A 150 -10.17 16.77 0.92
CA LEU A 150 -10.61 15.81 -0.10
C LEU A 150 -11.96 16.17 -0.75
N ASN A 151 -12.66 17.17 -0.22
CA ASN A 151 -13.96 17.65 -0.70
C ASN A 151 -13.86 18.97 -1.50
N THR A 152 -12.69 19.26 -2.07
CA THR A 152 -12.44 20.51 -2.82
C THR A 152 -13.44 20.74 -3.95
N ASP A 153 -13.91 19.67 -4.60
CA ASP A 153 -14.84 19.74 -5.74
C ASP A 153 -16.30 19.40 -5.39
N GLY A 154 -16.64 19.15 -4.12
CA GLY A 154 -18.00 18.80 -3.72
C GLY A 154 -18.42 17.37 -4.08
N THR A 155 -17.49 16.55 -4.58
CA THR A 155 -17.74 15.20 -5.12
C THR A 155 -17.65 14.10 -4.08
N THR A 156 -16.98 14.37 -2.96
CA THR A 156 -16.83 13.45 -1.83
C THR A 156 -17.52 14.05 -0.61
N SER A 157 -18.00 13.24 0.32
CA SER A 157 -18.46 13.77 1.62
C SER A 157 -17.34 13.85 2.65
N ALA A 158 -16.19 13.23 2.38
CA ALA A 158 -15.04 13.20 3.26
C ALA A 158 -14.15 14.42 3.01
N GLU A 159 -13.81 15.13 4.07
CA GLU A 159 -12.83 16.22 4.09
C GLU A 159 -11.42 15.68 4.33
N LYS A 160 -11.28 14.64 5.17
CA LYS A 160 -10.01 13.98 5.49
C LYS A 160 -10.18 12.47 5.52
N ASP A 161 -9.10 11.73 5.33
CA ASP A 161 -9.11 10.28 5.45
C ASP A 161 -7.77 9.71 5.93
N ILE A 162 -7.82 8.46 6.36
CA ILE A 162 -6.63 7.62 6.52
C ILE A 162 -6.88 6.34 5.72
N SER A 163 -5.87 5.94 4.94
CA SER A 163 -5.77 4.62 4.32
C SER A 163 -4.44 4.01 4.74
N MET A 164 -4.48 2.85 5.39
CA MET A 164 -3.29 2.21 5.95
C MET A 164 -3.26 0.72 5.61
N VAL A 165 -2.06 0.22 5.32
CA VAL A 165 -1.78 -1.21 5.19
C VAL A 165 -0.63 -1.56 6.11
N ILE A 166 -0.81 -2.58 6.95
CA ILE A 166 0.25 -3.17 7.76
C ILE A 166 0.56 -4.56 7.20
N PHE A 167 1.84 -4.86 7.00
CA PHE A 167 2.33 -6.15 6.53
C PHE A 167 2.86 -6.95 7.72
N ILE A 168 2.34 -8.16 7.92
CA ILE A 168 2.80 -9.12 8.93
C ILE A 168 2.95 -10.49 8.27
N ASP A 169 4.15 -11.08 8.32
CA ASP A 169 4.46 -12.39 7.71
C ASP A 169 3.97 -12.56 6.25
N GLY A 170 3.96 -11.46 5.48
CA GLY A 170 3.49 -11.42 4.09
C GLY A 170 1.97 -11.36 3.90
N GLU A 171 1.21 -11.21 4.98
CA GLU A 171 -0.23 -10.90 5.00
C GLU A 171 -0.46 -9.39 5.14
N GLU A 172 -1.54 -8.89 4.52
CA GLU A 172 -1.90 -7.48 4.51
C GLU A 172 -3.12 -7.22 5.39
N TYR A 173 -2.98 -6.29 6.33
CA TYR A 173 -4.06 -5.82 7.18
C TYR A 173 -4.41 -4.39 6.74
N ARG A 174 -5.59 -4.22 6.17
CA ARG A 174 -6.03 -2.97 5.53
C ARG A 174 -6.96 -2.21 6.45
N PHE A 175 -6.64 -0.96 6.73
CA PHE A 175 -7.38 -0.09 7.63
C PHE A 175 -7.76 1.22 6.95
N GLY A 176 -8.86 1.82 7.38
CA GLY A 176 -9.14 3.20 7.02
C GLY A 176 -10.19 3.88 7.88
N CYS A 177 -10.33 5.19 7.68
CA CYS A 177 -11.34 6.04 8.29
C CYS A 177 -11.55 7.29 7.42
N ALA A 178 -12.63 8.03 7.66
CA ALA A 178 -12.88 9.32 7.00
C ALA A 178 -13.48 10.35 7.96
N VAL A 179 -13.27 11.65 7.71
CA VAL A 179 -13.87 12.76 8.45
C VAL A 179 -14.58 13.71 7.48
N PRO A 180 -15.90 13.98 7.63
CA PRO A 180 -16.83 13.17 8.42
C PRO A 180 -16.88 11.74 7.87
N ASN A 181 -17.41 10.81 8.67
CA ASN A 181 -17.56 9.42 8.25
C ASN A 181 -18.24 9.29 6.88
N SER A 182 -17.74 8.40 6.03
CA SER A 182 -18.19 8.24 4.65
C SER A 182 -18.14 6.78 4.21
N GLY A 183 -19.16 6.34 3.46
CA GLY A 183 -19.23 4.95 2.97
C GLY A 183 -19.20 3.91 4.09
N ASN A 184 -18.28 2.95 3.99
CA ASN A 184 -18.06 1.88 4.97
C ASN A 184 -17.01 2.25 6.04
N PHE A 185 -16.47 3.46 5.99
CA PHE A 185 -15.45 3.90 6.94
C PHE A 185 -16.08 4.50 8.20
N ILE A 186 -15.38 4.30 9.32
CA ILE A 186 -15.69 4.99 10.58
C ILE A 186 -15.14 6.42 10.56
N ASP A 187 -15.58 7.23 11.52
CA ASP A 187 -14.99 8.54 11.76
C ASP A 187 -13.54 8.40 12.24
N CYS A 188 -12.59 9.17 11.70
CA CYS A 188 -11.20 9.14 12.18
C CYS A 188 -11.03 9.73 13.58
N GLY A 189 -12.06 10.40 14.13
CA GLY A 189 -11.97 11.15 15.37
C GLY A 189 -11.67 12.63 15.11
N ALA A 190 -12.28 13.50 15.94
CA ALA A 190 -12.24 14.95 15.74
C ALA A 190 -10.85 15.58 15.92
N ASP A 191 -9.93 14.90 16.59
CA ASP A 191 -8.58 15.40 16.87
C ASP A 191 -7.54 14.89 15.83
N TYR A 192 -7.95 14.10 14.84
CA TYR A 192 -7.10 13.77 13.68
C TYR A 192 -6.85 15.02 12.83
N ASN A 193 -5.59 15.39 12.63
CA ASN A 193 -5.25 16.58 11.87
C ASN A 193 -3.91 16.49 11.13
N ILE A 194 -3.88 17.03 9.91
CA ILE A 194 -2.66 17.34 9.17
C ILE A 194 -2.52 18.87 9.14
N ASP A 195 -1.37 19.38 9.52
CA ASP A 195 -1.03 20.80 9.42
C ASP A 195 0.23 20.96 8.56
N PHE A 196 0.02 21.32 7.29
CA PHE A 196 1.10 21.49 6.33
C PHE A 196 1.97 22.72 6.60
N ASP A 197 1.46 23.72 7.33
CA ASP A 197 2.22 24.92 7.69
C ASP A 197 3.16 24.63 8.87
N LYS A 198 2.66 23.88 9.87
CA LYS A 198 3.47 23.39 11.00
C LYS A 198 4.27 22.13 10.70
N LYS A 199 4.03 21.51 9.54
CA LYS A 199 4.67 20.26 9.10
C LYS A 199 4.49 19.14 10.10
N GLU A 200 3.25 18.93 10.53
CA GLU A 200 2.88 17.90 11.49
C GLU A 200 1.61 17.15 11.07
N ILE A 201 1.57 15.87 11.41
CA ILE A 201 0.36 15.05 11.41
C ILE A 201 0.17 14.49 12.82
N VAL A 202 -1.03 14.70 13.36
CA VAL A 202 -1.39 14.36 14.73
C VAL A 202 -2.47 13.28 14.70
N PHE A 203 -2.18 12.18 15.39
CA PHE A 203 -3.12 11.11 15.71
C PHE A 203 -3.42 11.22 17.20
N LYS A 204 -4.68 11.47 17.56
CA LYS A 204 -5.08 11.60 18.96
C LYS A 204 -6.43 10.94 19.16
N GLU A 205 -6.38 9.78 19.80
CA GLU A 205 -7.51 8.84 19.87
C GLU A 205 -8.12 8.61 18.48
N THR A 206 -7.26 8.57 17.45
CA THR A 206 -7.68 8.46 16.06
C THR A 206 -8.07 7.02 15.77
N THR A 207 -9.27 6.78 15.25
CA THR A 207 -9.77 5.43 15.03
C THR A 207 -9.75 5.04 13.56
N VAL A 208 -9.25 3.84 13.25
CA VAL A 208 -9.29 3.23 11.93
C VAL A 208 -9.95 1.86 12.00
N VAL A 209 -10.73 1.49 11.00
CA VAL A 209 -11.40 0.18 10.92
C VAL A 209 -10.68 -0.72 9.94
N ASN A 210 -10.46 -1.99 10.32
CA ASN A 210 -10.01 -3.02 9.40
C ASN A 210 -11.11 -3.32 8.38
N THR A 211 -10.79 -3.27 7.09
CA THR A 211 -11.79 -3.41 6.01
C THR A 211 -12.32 -4.83 5.84
N ASP A 212 -11.63 -5.83 6.36
CA ASP A 212 -11.98 -7.25 6.27
C ASP A 212 -12.68 -7.76 7.54
N THR A 213 -12.22 -7.33 8.72
CA THR A 213 -12.70 -7.83 10.03
C THR A 213 -13.67 -6.89 10.74
N GLU A 214 -13.79 -5.64 10.28
CA GLU A 214 -14.56 -4.55 10.93
C GLU A 214 -14.07 -4.21 12.36
N VAL A 215 -12.91 -4.73 12.77
CA VAL A 215 -12.30 -4.42 14.08
C VAL A 215 -11.64 -3.05 14.01
N THR A 216 -11.72 -2.29 15.11
CA THR A 216 -11.17 -0.93 15.21
C THR A 216 -9.83 -0.92 15.94
N LEU A 217 -8.87 -0.20 15.37
CA LEU A 217 -7.64 0.22 16.03
C LEU A 217 -7.70 1.69 16.41
N THR A 218 -7.09 2.03 17.53
CA THR A 218 -6.89 3.41 17.99
C THR A 218 -5.41 3.78 17.88
N MET A 219 -5.15 4.94 17.30
CA MET A 219 -3.85 5.47 16.96
C MET A 219 -3.57 6.75 17.75
N ASN A 220 -2.39 6.80 18.38
CA ASN A 220 -1.91 7.96 19.11
C ASN A 220 -0.47 8.28 18.72
N GLY A 221 -0.18 9.52 18.34
CA GLY A 221 1.16 9.90 17.92
C GLY A 221 1.20 11.27 17.26
N THR A 222 2.42 11.77 17.07
CA THR A 222 2.65 13.00 16.30
C THR A 222 3.90 12.80 15.48
N ILE A 223 3.78 13.01 14.17
CA ILE A 223 4.89 12.89 13.23
C ILE A 223 5.14 14.28 12.65
N THR A 224 6.40 14.68 12.62
CA THR A 224 6.83 16.00 12.15
C THR A 224 7.86 15.89 11.04
N TRP A 225 7.88 16.84 10.12
CA TRP A 225 8.85 16.91 9.03
C TRP A 225 9.45 18.30 8.81
N GLU A 226 10.58 18.36 8.10
CA GLU A 226 11.35 19.60 7.86
C GLU A 226 11.06 20.32 6.55
#